data_AF-A0A9X7W4N7-F1
#
_entry.id   AF-A0A9X7W4N7-F1
#
_cell.length_a   1.000
_cell.length_b   1.000
_cell.length_c   1.000
_cell.angle_alpha   90.00
_cell.angle_beta   90.00
_cell.angle_gamma   90.00
#
_symmetry.space_group_name_H-M   'P 1'
#
loop_
_entity.id
_entity.type
_entity.pdbx_description
1 polymer ?
#
loop_
_entity_poly.entity_id
_entity_poly.type
_entity_poly.pdbx_seq_one_letter_code
_entity_poly.pdbx_strand_id
1 'polypeptide(L)'
;MEKVVYAMASLRFISGLLEVLGGLTMLYFGTASKALQVNGLLALVGPFVLIAVTAFGVVGIADGVSVRRIILLIVGVACILFATRT
;
A
#
# COMPACT_ATOMS: atom_id res chain seq x y z
N MET A 1 -20.87 2.19 -13.48
CA MET A 1 -19.52 2.17 -12.86
C MET A 1 -19.30 0.81 -12.23
N GLU A 2 -18.17 0.17 -12.49
CA GLU A 2 -17.88 -1.17 -11.96
C GLU A 2 -17.61 -1.11 -10.46
N LYS A 3 -18.21 -2.03 -9.69
CA LYS A 3 -18.06 -2.09 -8.22
C LYS A 3 -16.58 -2.21 -7.79
N VAL A 4 -15.77 -2.88 -8.61
CA VAL A 4 -14.32 -3.03 -8.38
C VAL A 4 -13.59 -1.68 -8.44
N VAL A 5 -14.01 -0.76 -9.31
CA VAL A 5 -13.41 0.57 -9.39
C VAL A 5 -13.64 1.36 -8.10
N TYR A 6 -14.85 1.28 -7.51
CA TYR A 6 -15.11 1.90 -6.21
C TYR A 6 -14.23 1.33 -5.10
N ALA A 7 -13.99 0.01 -5.08
CA ALA A 7 -13.11 -0.63 -4.13
C ALA A 7 -11.63 -0.22 -4.32
N MET A 8 -11.15 -0.14 -5.56
CA MET A 8 -9.79 0.32 -5.86
C MET A 8 -9.58 1.78 -5.45
N ALA A 9 -10.54 2.65 -5.79
CA ALA A 9 -10.48 4.06 -5.47
C ALA A 9 -10.54 4.30 -3.95
N SER A 10 -11.42 3.60 -3.22
CA SER A 10 -11.53 3.75 -1.77
C SER A 10 -10.24 3.36 -1.05
N LEU A 11 -9.58 2.26 -1.46
CA LEU A 11 -8.28 1.87 -0.91
C LEU A 11 -7.20 2.94 -1.13
N ARG A 12 -7.20 3.60 -2.30
CA ARG A 12 -6.30 4.73 -2.56
C ARG A 12 -6.58 5.93 -1.67
N PHE A 13 -7.85 6.29 -1.48
CA PHE A 13 -8.22 7.39 -0.60
C PHE A 13 -7.86 7.10 0.86
N ILE A 14 -8.11 5.88 1.34
CA ILE A 14 -7.73 5.47 2.69
C ILE A 14 -6.21 5.54 2.87
N SER A 15 -5.43 5.01 1.91
CA SER A 15 -3.97 5.08 1.96
C SER A 15 -3.46 6.51 1.93
N GLY A 16 -4.00 7.36 1.05
CA GLY A 16 -3.63 8.77 0.99
C GLY A 16 -3.94 9.52 2.28
N LEU A 17 -5.06 9.18 2.94
CA LEU A 17 -5.40 9.74 4.24
C LEU A 17 -4.41 9.30 5.33
N LEU A 18 -3.95 8.05 5.31
CA LEU A 18 -2.91 7.57 6.23
C LEU A 18 -1.58 8.33 6.06
N GLU A 19 -1.18 8.62 4.82
CA GLU A 19 0.00 9.45 4.52
C GLU A 19 -0.15 10.86 5.11
N VAL A 20 -1.30 11.50 4.87
CA VAL A 20 -1.59 12.83 5.41
C VAL A 20 -1.57 12.82 6.95
N LEU A 21 -2.23 11.85 7.59
CA LEU A 21 -2.23 11.70 9.04
C LEU A 21 -0.83 11.43 9.59
N GLY A 22 -0.03 10.61 8.91
CA GLY A 22 1.36 10.37 9.24
C GLY A 22 2.17 11.67 9.21
N GLY A 23 2.08 12.43 8.13
CA GLY A 23 2.73 13.74 7.99
C GLY A 23 2.32 14.74 9.07
N LEU A 24 1.02 14.84 9.36
CA LEU A 24 0.51 15.67 10.46
C LEU A 24 1.07 15.23 11.82
N THR A 25 1.17 13.92 12.06
CA THR A 25 1.75 13.36 13.29
C THR A 25 3.25 13.67 13.40
N MET A 26 3.99 13.63 12.29
CA MET A 26 5.40 14.04 12.26
C MET A 26 5.56 15.53 12.64
N LEU A 27 4.71 16.40 12.08
CA LEU A 27 4.69 17.83 12.40
C LEU A 27 4.34 18.09 13.87
N TYR A 28 3.36 17.34 14.40
CA TYR A 28 2.95 17.45 15.80
C TYR A 28 4.09 17.13 16.78
N PHE A 29 4.87 16.08 16.52
CA PHE A 29 5.99 15.72 17.40
C PHE A 29 7.26 16.54 17.17
N GLY A 30 7.43 17.15 15.98
CA GLY A 30 8.48 18.14 15.70
C GLY A 30 9.93 17.68 15.83
N THR A 31 10.18 16.37 15.97
CA THR A 31 11.53 15.81 16.15
C THR A 31 11.82 14.74 15.09
N ALA A 32 13.05 14.73 14.56
CA ALA A 32 13.46 13.78 13.54
C ALA A 32 13.33 12.31 13.99
N SER A 33 13.63 12.02 15.26
CA SER A 33 13.51 10.67 15.82
C SER A 33 12.07 10.14 15.78
N LYS A 34 11.08 10.97 16.18
CA LYS A 34 9.67 10.59 16.12
C LYS A 34 9.14 10.55 14.69
N ALA A 35 9.59 11.47 13.83
CA ALA A 35 9.24 11.44 12.42
C ALA A 35 9.72 10.14 11.73
N LEU A 36 10.94 9.69 12.05
CA LEU A 36 11.47 8.43 11.53
C LEU A 36 10.67 7.21 12.02
N GLN A 37 10.22 7.20 13.27
CA GLN A 37 9.34 6.14 13.80
C GLN A 37 8.01 6.09 13.03
N VAL A 38 7.38 7.25 12.80
CA VAL A 38 6.14 7.34 12.02
C VAL A 38 6.38 6.88 10.58
N ASN A 39 7.46 7.32 9.94
CA ASN A 39 7.79 6.93 8.57
C ASN A 39 8.04 5.42 8.47
N GLY A 40 8.73 4.82 9.45
CA GLY A 40 8.93 3.38 9.52
C GLY A 40 7.62 2.59 9.57
N LEU A 41 6.60 3.10 10.26
CA LEU A 41 5.25 2.50 10.27
C LEU A 41 4.55 2.67 8.92
N LEU A 42 4.63 3.86 8.31
CA LEU A 42 4.02 4.16 7.01
C LEU A 42 4.67 3.39 5.84
N ALA A 43 5.95 3.04 5.95
CA ALA A 43 6.69 2.33 4.92
C ALA A 43 6.07 0.99 4.51
N LEU A 44 5.29 0.35 5.39
CA LEU A 44 4.56 -0.89 5.10
C LEU A 44 3.16 -0.66 4.50
N VAL A 45 2.57 0.52 4.70
CA VAL A 45 1.22 0.86 4.21
C VAL A 45 1.19 0.89 2.69
N GLY A 46 2.17 1.56 2.07
CA GLY A 46 2.28 1.67 0.61
C GLY A 46 2.31 0.31 -0.11
N PRO A 47 3.25 -0.59 0.23
CA PRO A 47 3.30 -1.94 -0.35
C PRO A 47 2.01 -2.74 -0.13
N PHE A 48 1.41 -2.69 1.07
CA PHE A 48 0.18 -3.43 1.36
C PHE A 48 -1.01 -2.94 0.51
N VAL A 49 -1.19 -1.61 0.42
CA VAL A 49 -2.26 -1.01 -0.39
C VAL A 49 -2.06 -1.30 -1.87
N LEU A 50 -0.81 -1.26 -2.36
CA LEU A 50 -0.50 -1.60 -3.75
C LEU A 50 -0.94 -3.03 -4.08
N ILE A 51 -0.58 -4.02 -3.25
CA ILE A 51 -1.01 -5.41 -3.43
C ILE A 51 -2.53 -5.49 -3.46
N ALA A 52 -3.21 -4.88 -2.49
CA ALA A 52 -4.65 -4.94 -2.38
C ALA A 52 -5.34 -4.37 -3.62
N VAL A 53 -4.98 -3.14 -4.03
CA VAL A 53 -5.55 -2.49 -5.22
C VAL A 53 -5.25 -3.29 -6.48
N THR A 54 -4.03 -3.81 -6.65
CA THR A 54 -3.71 -4.63 -7.82
C THR A 54 -4.45 -5.97 -7.81
N ALA A 55 -4.66 -6.58 -6.64
CA ALA A 55 -5.48 -7.79 -6.52
C ALA A 55 -6.93 -7.53 -6.93
N PHE A 56 -7.54 -6.45 -6.44
CA PHE A 56 -8.89 -6.03 -6.87
C PHE A 56 -8.94 -5.75 -8.37
N GLY A 57 -7.95 -5.04 -8.93
CA GLY A 57 -7.87 -4.80 -10.37
C GLY A 57 -7.77 -6.10 -11.18
N VAL A 58 -6.92 -7.04 -10.76
CA VAL A 58 -6.79 -8.34 -11.44
C VAL A 58 -8.07 -9.16 -11.36
N VAL A 59 -8.77 -9.16 -10.22
CA VAL A 59 -10.09 -9.80 -10.07
C VAL A 59 -11.15 -9.14 -10.96
N GLY A 60 -11.13 -7.80 -11.09
CA GLY A 60 -12.08 -7.08 -11.92
C GLY A 60 -11.89 -7.26 -13.42
N ILE A 61 -10.66 -7.52 -13.87
CA ILE A 61 -10.33 -7.71 -15.30
C ILE A 61 -10.54 -9.18 -15.74
N ALA A 62 -10.57 -10.13 -14.82
CA ALA A 62 -10.46 -11.55 -15.17
C ALA A 62 -11.70 -12.37 -14.79
N ASP A 63 -12.18 -13.18 -15.75
CA ASP A 63 -13.02 -14.38 -15.54
C ASP A 63 -12.26 -15.51 -14.79
N GLY A 64 -11.31 -15.17 -13.91
CA GLY A 64 -10.49 -16.12 -13.18
C GLY A 64 -9.13 -15.56 -12.77
N VAL A 65 -8.84 -15.63 -11.48
CA VAL A 65 -7.56 -15.15 -10.92
C VAL A 65 -6.44 -16.10 -11.33
N SER A 66 -5.62 -15.74 -12.32
CA SER A 66 -4.47 -16.56 -12.69
C SER A 66 -3.42 -16.52 -11.55
N VAL A 67 -3.16 -17.66 -10.92
CA VAL A 67 -2.22 -17.83 -9.79
C VAL A 67 -0.84 -17.20 -10.08
N ARG A 68 -0.39 -17.20 -11.34
CA ARG A 68 0.86 -16.54 -11.78
C ARG A 68 0.92 -15.06 -11.42
N ARG A 69 -0.18 -14.31 -11.57
CA ARG A 69 -0.21 -12.86 -11.29
C ARG A 69 -0.09 -12.59 -9.79
N ILE A 70 -0.71 -13.42 -8.95
CA ILE A 70 -0.56 -13.34 -7.48
C ILE A 70 0.89 -13.61 -7.07
N ILE A 71 1.51 -14.66 -7.62
CA ILE A 71 2.90 -14.99 -7.31
C ILE A 71 3.83 -13.81 -7.65
N LEU A 72 3.66 -13.19 -8.82
CA LEU A 72 4.46 -12.03 -9.21
C LEU A 72 4.28 -10.83 -8.27
N LEU A 73 3.06 -10.59 -7.76
CA LEU A 73 2.81 -9.53 -6.77
C LEU A 73 3.53 -9.80 -5.45
N ILE A 74 3.46 -11.04 -4.95
CA ILE A 74 4.15 -11.46 -3.73
C ILE A 74 5.66 -11.28 -3.89
N VAL A 75 6.22 -11.68 -5.04
CA VAL A 75 7.65 -11.50 -5.35
C VAL A 75 8.04 -10.01 -5.38
N GLY A 76 7.25 -9.16 -6.03
CA GLY A 76 7.53 -7.72 -6.06
C GLY A 76 7.59 -7.10 -4.67
N VAL A 77 6.69 -7.52 -3.78
CA VAL A 77 6.64 -7.02 -2.38
C VAL A 77 7.79 -7.60 -1.56
N ALA A 78 8.11 -8.87 -1.75
CA ALA A 78 9.27 -9.49 -1.12
C ALA A 78 10.57 -8.77 -1.53
N CYS A 79 10.71 -8.37 -2.80
CA CYS A 79 11.84 -7.55 -3.26
C CYS A 79 11.88 -6.18 -2.57
N ILE A 80 10.75 -5.48 -2.44
CA ILE A 80 10.69 -4.19 -1.74
C ILE A 80 11.13 -4.36 -0.28
N LEU A 81 10.59 -5.35 0.43
CA LEU A 81 10.94 -5.64 1.82
C LEU A 81 12.40 -6.10 2.00
N PHE A 82 12.94 -6.83 1.02
CA PHE A 82 14.34 -7.23 1.02
C PHE A 82 15.26 -6.01 0.78
N ALA A 83 14.89 -5.12 -0.15
CA ALA A 83 15.65 -3.92 -0.45
C ALA A 83 15.62 -2.88 0.69
N THR A 84 14.52 -2.81 1.46
CA THR A 84 14.39 -1.89 2.59
C THR A 84 14.88 -2.47 3.92
N ARG A 85 15.32 -3.74 3.93
CA ARG A 85 16.10 -4.29 5.03
C ARG A 85 17.50 -3.68 5.02
N THR A 86 17.68 -2.61 5.81
CA THR A 86 18.96 -2.11 6.32
C THR A 86 19.66 -3.14 7.19
#